data_AF-A0A947PEL2-F1
#
_entry.id   AF-A0A947PEL2-F1
#
_cell.length_a   1.000
_cell.length_b   1.000
_cell.length_c   1.000
_cell.angle_alpha   90.00
_cell.angle_beta   90.00
_cell.angle_gamma   90.00
#
_symmetry.space_group_name_H-M   'P 1'
#
loop_
_entity.id
_entity.type
_entity.pdbx_description
1 polymer ?
#
loop_
_entity_poly.entity_id
_entity_poly.type
_entity_poly.pdbx_seq_one_letter_code
_entity_poly.pdbx_strand_id
1 'polypeptide(L)'
;FKMVPFRLPLKEKRFGIFEAGNTIRNIKKIDIAIVPAVGVDGNLQRIGFGKGMYDRFFENLKKKPYTIFIQLEFCYTKKYICDSYDVSCDLLLTPKTKIVPTGRVKRGK
;
A
#
# COMPACT_ATOMS: atom_id res chain seq x y z
N PHE A 1 -8.81 -0.74 -9.45
CA PHE A 1 -9.53 -0.54 -8.18
C PHE A 1 -9.94 0.93 -8.10
N LYS A 2 -11.18 1.24 -7.70
CA LYS A 2 -11.67 2.63 -7.59
C LYS A 2 -11.72 3.02 -6.12
N MET A 3 -11.18 4.18 -5.76
CA MET A 3 -11.34 4.72 -4.41
C MET A 3 -12.80 5.10 -4.18
N VAL A 4 -13.35 4.62 -3.06
CA VAL A 4 -14.71 4.91 -2.62
C VAL A 4 -14.66 5.40 -1.17
N PRO A 5 -15.51 6.37 -0.77
CA PRO A 5 -15.66 6.70 0.64
C PRO A 5 -16.15 5.48 1.42
N PHE A 6 -15.62 5.29 2.62
CA PHE A 6 -16.19 4.32 3.55
C PHE A 6 -17.60 4.74 3.93
N ARG A 7 -18.56 3.82 3.81
CA ARG A 7 -19.97 4.02 4.18
C ARG A 7 -20.66 2.68 4.35
N LEU A 8 -21.59 2.64 5.28
CA LEU A 8 -22.45 1.48 5.53
C LEU A 8 -23.67 1.50 4.58
N PRO A 9 -24.31 0.34 4.32
CA PRO A 9 -23.87 -1.00 4.71
C PRO A 9 -22.72 -1.50 3.82
N LEU A 10 -21.83 -2.31 4.39
CA LEU A 10 -20.82 -3.03 3.61
C LEU A 10 -21.44 -4.27 2.98
N LYS A 11 -20.98 -4.64 1.78
CA LYS A 11 -21.42 -5.85 1.09
C LYS A 11 -20.21 -6.75 0.82
N GLU A 12 -20.36 -8.03 1.11
CA GLU A 12 -19.36 -9.02 0.77
C GLU A 12 -19.19 -9.13 -0.75
N LYS A 13 -17.94 -9.22 -1.21
CA LYS A 13 -17.57 -9.31 -2.63
C LYS A 13 -16.82 -10.61 -2.92
N ARG A 14 -16.40 -10.77 -4.17
CA ARG A 14 -15.74 -11.97 -4.73
C ARG A 14 -14.60 -12.56 -3.88
N PHE A 15 -13.91 -11.76 -3.07
CA PHE A 15 -12.79 -12.22 -2.23
C PHE A 15 -13.15 -12.41 -0.75
N GLY A 16 -14.44 -12.44 -0.40
CA GLY A 16 -14.88 -12.51 1.00
C GLY A 16 -14.62 -11.23 1.80
N ILE A 17 -14.37 -10.12 1.10
CA ILE A 17 -14.08 -8.81 1.70
C ILE A 17 -15.35 -7.97 1.67
N PHE A 18 -15.68 -7.36 2.80
CA PHE A 18 -16.75 -6.38 2.93
C PHE A 18 -16.33 -5.03 2.35
N GLU A 19 -16.94 -4.64 1.24
CA GLU A 19 -16.63 -3.38 0.55
C GLU A 19 -17.81 -2.40 0.63
N ALA A 20 -17.49 -1.10 0.69
CA ALA A 20 -18.49 -0.05 0.55
C ALA A 20 -19.04 0.01 -0.88
N GLY A 21 -20.29 0.49 -1.02
CA GLY A 21 -20.95 0.63 -2.32
C GLY A 21 -20.22 1.61 -3.26
N ASN A 22 -20.32 1.37 -4.56
CA ASN A 22 -19.65 2.17 -5.60
C ASN A 22 -20.11 3.64 -5.59
N THR A 23 -19.20 4.57 -5.90
CA THR A 23 -19.50 6.01 -5.95
C THR A 23 -19.34 6.55 -7.36
N ILE A 24 -20.04 7.63 -7.71
CA ILE A 24 -19.82 8.38 -8.96
C ILE A 24 -18.59 9.29 -8.81
N ARG A 25 -18.26 9.69 -7.57
CA ARG A 25 -17.13 10.59 -7.27
C ARG A 25 -15.80 10.01 -7.78
N ASN A 26 -14.96 10.89 -8.31
CA ASN A 26 -13.62 10.55 -8.77
C ASN A 26 -12.59 11.02 -7.74
N ILE A 27 -12.42 10.23 -6.68
CA ILE A 27 -11.42 10.50 -5.66
C ILE A 27 -10.05 10.22 -6.29
N LYS A 28 -9.20 11.24 -6.32
CA LYS A 28 -7.86 11.18 -6.96
C LYS A 28 -6.73 11.63 -6.04
N LYS A 29 -7.07 12.14 -4.86
CA LYS A 29 -6.10 12.64 -3.89
C LYS A 29 -6.29 11.88 -2.59
N ILE A 30 -5.19 11.36 -2.08
CA ILE A 30 -5.05 10.77 -0.76
C ILE A 30 -3.75 11.28 -0.16
N ASP A 31 -3.78 11.61 1.12
CA ASP A 31 -2.59 12.10 1.82
C ASP A 31 -1.84 10.95 2.50
N ILE A 32 -2.57 9.92 2.96
CA ILE A 32 -2.02 8.72 3.63
C ILE A 32 -2.66 7.46 3.03
N ALA A 33 -1.86 6.43 2.82
CA ALA A 33 -2.32 5.10 2.40
C ALA A 33 -1.82 4.04 3.39
N ILE A 34 -2.74 3.26 3.97
CA ILE A 34 -2.40 2.08 4.78
C ILE A 34 -2.58 0.85 3.88
N VAL A 35 -1.50 0.12 3.67
CA VAL A 35 -1.44 -0.96 2.67
C VAL A 35 -0.98 -2.26 3.34
N PRO A 36 -1.76 -3.35 3.25
CA PRO A 36 -1.31 -4.65 3.71
C PRO A 36 -0.22 -5.21 2.79
N ALA A 37 0.82 -5.77 3.41
CA ALA A 37 1.93 -6.44 2.73
C ALA A 37 2.06 -7.87 3.25
N VAL A 38 2.44 -8.81 2.37
CA VAL A 38 2.83 -10.17 2.79
C VAL A 38 4.24 -10.14 3.36
N GLY A 39 5.11 -9.40 2.68
CA GLY A 39 6.51 -9.24 3.04
C GLY A 39 7.06 -7.93 2.48
N VAL A 40 8.29 -7.63 2.85
CA VAL A 40 9.08 -6.58 2.22
C VAL A 40 10.46 -7.09 1.86
N ASP A 41 11.04 -6.53 0.81
CA ASP A 41 12.39 -6.85 0.37
C ASP A 41 13.46 -5.92 0.99
N GLY A 42 14.72 -6.06 0.56
CA GLY A 42 15.84 -5.25 1.06
C GLY A 42 15.67 -3.74 0.86
N ASN A 43 14.85 -3.32 -0.09
CA ASN A 43 14.53 -1.91 -0.37
C ASN A 43 13.23 -1.45 0.29
N LEU A 44 12.63 -2.28 1.16
CA LEU A 44 11.30 -2.07 1.73
C LEU A 44 10.22 -1.91 0.66
N GLN A 45 10.41 -2.58 -0.49
CA GLN A 45 9.38 -2.72 -1.53
C GLN A 45 8.42 -3.84 -1.16
N ARG A 46 7.17 -3.69 -1.61
CA ARG A 46 6.06 -4.53 -1.20
C ARG A 46 6.07 -5.88 -1.91
N ILE A 47 6.10 -6.95 -1.14
CA ILE A 47 5.74 -8.29 -1.61
C ILE A 47 4.24 -8.48 -1.35
N GLY A 48 3.45 -8.63 -2.42
CA GLY A 48 2.00 -8.82 -2.36
C GLY A 48 1.53 -10.20 -2.77
N PHE A 49 0.21 -10.38 -2.88
CA PHE A 49 -0.44 -11.63 -3.30
C PHE A 49 -0.40 -11.90 -4.84
N GLY A 50 0.53 -11.28 -5.58
CA GLY A 50 0.80 -11.61 -7.00
C GLY A 50 -0.14 -11.04 -8.07
N LYS A 51 -1.24 -10.34 -7.73
CA LYS A 51 -2.14 -9.71 -8.75
C LYS A 51 -1.75 -8.30 -9.20
N GLY A 52 -0.70 -7.71 -8.63
CA GLY A 52 -0.24 -6.34 -8.95
C GLY A 52 -1.30 -5.24 -8.74
N MET A 53 -2.30 -5.48 -7.90
CA MET A 53 -3.46 -4.59 -7.77
C MET A 53 -3.08 -3.24 -7.15
N TYR A 54 -2.22 -3.25 -6.14
CA TYR A 54 -1.73 -2.05 -5.49
C TYR A 54 -0.72 -1.33 -6.36
N ASP A 55 0.16 -2.04 -7.07
CA ASP A 55 1.20 -1.44 -7.90
C ASP A 55 0.56 -0.60 -9.02
N ARG A 56 -0.41 -1.18 -9.73
CA ARG A 56 -1.26 -0.44 -10.69
C ARG A 56 -2.04 0.70 -10.05
N PHE A 57 -2.48 0.56 -8.80
CA PHE A 57 -3.22 1.63 -8.11
C PHE A 57 -2.32 2.83 -7.83
N PHE A 58 -1.11 2.61 -7.32
CA PHE A 58 -0.15 3.66 -6.99
C PHE A 58 0.42 4.34 -8.24
N GLU A 59 0.64 3.59 -9.32
CA GLU A 59 1.08 4.13 -10.62
C GLU A 59 0.10 5.18 -11.17
N ASN A 60 -1.21 4.97 -10.95
CA ASN A 60 -2.26 5.88 -11.41
C ASN A 60 -2.42 7.14 -10.53
N LEU A 61 -1.69 7.26 -9.42
CA LEU A 61 -1.76 8.43 -8.54
C LEU A 61 -0.84 9.54 -9.03
N LYS A 62 -1.39 10.75 -9.20
CA LYS A 62 -0.59 11.94 -9.58
C LYS A 62 0.47 12.30 -8.53
N LYS A 63 0.20 12.01 -7.26
CA LYS A 63 1.10 12.28 -6.14
C LYS A 63 1.13 11.06 -5.25
N LYS A 64 2.34 10.63 -4.88
CA LYS A 64 2.54 9.56 -3.91
C LYS A 64 2.05 10.02 -2.52
N PRO A 65 1.08 9.32 -1.89
CA PRO A 65 0.70 9.57 -0.51
C PRO A 65 1.80 9.11 0.44
N TYR A 66 1.70 9.51 1.71
CA TYR A 66 2.50 8.89 2.76
C TYR A 66 2.04 7.43 2.93
N THR A 67 2.89 6.48 2.58
CA THR A 67 2.51 5.07 2.50
C THR A 67 2.99 4.31 3.74
N ILE A 68 2.04 3.70 4.44
CA ILE A 68 2.26 2.87 5.62
C ILE A 68 2.00 1.42 5.24
N PHE A 69 3.01 0.57 5.35
CA PHE A 69 2.83 -0.87 5.26
C PHE A 69 2.50 -1.45 6.63
N ILE A 70 1.54 -2.38 6.64
CA ILE A 70 1.16 -3.13 7.82
C ILE A 70 1.36 -4.63 7.58
N GLN A 71 1.93 -5.31 8.58
CA GLN A 71 2.12 -6.75 8.60
C GLN A 71 1.82 -7.28 10.02
N LEU A 72 1.32 -8.51 10.11
CA LEU A 72 1.12 -9.17 11.41
C LEU A 72 2.43 -9.59 12.06
N GLU A 73 3.34 -10.13 11.25
CA GLU A 73 4.70 -10.46 11.63
C GLU A 73 5.68 -9.69 10.74
N PHE A 74 6.90 -9.48 11.24
CA PHE A 74 7.92 -8.81 10.45
C PHE A 74 8.49 -9.78 9.40
N CYS A 75 7.91 -9.76 8.21
CA CYS A 75 8.31 -10.58 7.09
C CYS A 75 9.23 -9.77 6.17
N TYR A 76 10.54 -9.96 6.33
CA TYR A 76 11.58 -9.23 5.61
C TYR A 76 12.61 -10.18 5.00
N THR A 77 13.03 -9.88 3.76
CA THR A 77 14.16 -10.54 3.12
C THR A 77 15.26 -9.54 2.78
N LYS A 78 16.52 -9.93 2.97
CA LYS A 78 17.68 -9.12 2.56
C LYS A 78 17.89 -9.07 1.04
N LYS A 79 17.24 -9.97 0.30
CA LYS A 79 17.34 -10.02 -1.16
C LYS A 79 16.48 -8.92 -1.79
N TYR A 80 16.92 -8.40 -2.93
CA TYR A 80 16.14 -7.49 -3.77
C TYR A 80 15.38 -8.31 -4.79
N ILE A 81 14.12 -8.62 -4.47
CA ILE A 81 13.27 -9.51 -5.29
C ILE A 81 12.08 -8.79 -5.90
N CYS A 82 11.86 -7.53 -5.51
CA CYS A 82 10.84 -6.67 -6.11
C CYS A 82 11.39 -5.97 -7.35
N ASP A 83 10.48 -5.63 -8.26
CA ASP A 83 10.79 -4.87 -9.47
C ASP A 83 10.70 -3.36 -9.21
N SER A 84 11.22 -2.56 -10.15
CA SER A 84 11.24 -1.09 -10.04
C SER A 84 9.85 -0.44 -9.94
N TYR A 85 8.81 -1.12 -10.42
CA TYR A 85 7.43 -0.66 -10.36
C TYR A 85 6.71 -1.03 -9.05
N ASP A 86 7.31 -1.88 -8.21
CA ASP A 86 6.72 -2.26 -6.92
C ASP A 86 6.78 -1.11 -5.91
N VAL A 87 5.67 -0.93 -5.20
CA VAL A 87 5.50 0.17 -4.24
C VAL A 87 6.42 -0.04 -3.04
N SER A 88 7.16 1.00 -2.62
CA SER A 88 7.86 1.05 -1.33
C SER A 88 7.22 2.03 -0.35
N CYS A 89 7.27 1.70 0.94
CA CYS A 89 6.64 2.49 2.00
C CYS A 89 7.49 3.66 2.50
N ASP A 90 6.87 4.55 3.27
CA ASP A 90 7.53 5.55 4.12
C ASP A 90 7.59 5.09 5.58
N LEU A 91 6.76 4.11 5.95
CA LEU A 91 6.70 3.53 7.28
C LEU A 91 6.25 2.07 7.17
N LEU A 92 6.93 1.16 7.87
CA LEU A 92 6.49 -0.23 8.05
C LEU A 92 6.15 -0.45 9.53
N LEU A 93 4.95 -0.95 9.79
CA LEU A 93 4.43 -1.22 11.13
C LEU A 93 4.04 -2.69 11.27
N THR A 94 4.48 -3.28 12.38
CA THR A 94 3.98 -4.54 12.92
C THR A 94 3.64 -4.34 14.40
N PRO A 95 2.96 -5.30 15.05
CA PRO A 95 2.67 -5.20 16.49
C PRO A 95 3.92 -5.03 17.37
N LYS A 96 5.09 -5.46 16.90
CA LYS A 96 6.35 -5.47 17.67
C LYS A 96 7.41 -4.51 17.13
N THR A 97 7.30 -4.08 15.87
CA THR A 97 8.38 -3.40 15.17
C THR A 97 7.86 -2.21 14.38
N LYS A 98 8.61 -1.11 14.43
CA LYS A 98 8.42 0.08 13.60
C LYS A 98 9.69 0.35 12.82
N ILE A 99 9.61 0.41 11.50
CA ILE A 99 10.74 0.73 10.61
C ILE A 99 10.42 1.98 9.81
N VAL A 100 11.31 2.97 9.90
CA VAL A 100 11.28 4.18 9.07
C VAL A 100 12.48 4.10 8.14
N PRO A 101 12.30 4.07 6.80
CA PRO A 101 13.41 4.05 5.86
C PRO A 101 14.27 5.31 6.02
N THR A 102 15.48 5.16 6.53
CA THR A 102 16.49 6.23 6.61
C THR A 102 17.12 6.41 5.23
N GLY A 103 16.61 7.36 4.43
CA GLY A 103 17.19 7.62 3.11
C GLY A 103 16.37 8.47 2.14
N ARG A 104 15.09 8.75 2.40
CA ARG A 104 14.33 9.71 1.59
C ARG A 104 14.61 11.15 2.05
N VAL A 105 15.84 11.64 1.86
CA VAL A 105 16.04 13.08 1.71
C VAL A 105 15.18 13.48 0.52
N LYS A 106 14.19 14.35 0.75
CA LYS A 106 13.33 14.88 -0.29
C LYS A 106 14.22 15.49 -1.38
N ARG A 107 14.34 14.83 -2.54
CA ARG A 107 14.68 15.54 -3.78
C ARG A 107 13.48 16.42 -4.08
N GLY A 108 13.50 17.62 -3.50
CA GLY A 108 12.64 18.72 -3.90
C GLY A 108 12.84 18.97 -5.38
N LYS A 109 11.72 19.10 -6.09
CA LYS A 109 11.66 19.99 -7.25
C LYS A 109 11.23 21.35 -6.74
#